data_AF-A0A8C6P219-F1
#
_entry.id   AF-A0A8C6P219-F1
#
_cell.length_a   1.000
_cell.length_b   1.000
_cell.length_c   1.000
_cell.angle_alpha   90.00
_cell.angle_beta   90.00
_cell.angle_gamma   90.00
#
_symmetry.space_group_name_H-M   'P 1'
#
loop_
_entity.id
_entity.type
_entity.pdbx_description
1 polymer ?
#
loop_
_entity_poly.entity_id
_entity_poly.type
_entity_poly.pdbx_seq_one_letter_code
_entity_poly.pdbx_strand_id
1 'polypeptide(L)'
;MDGRAAGCDMFSPGPEDANSIHLFYCEMSVQTSIIRRRLGIRAAFQVLSCQRDPAAFEEAVSVDAVLEVMSKVKIKSYYRNAINMLFQRHAGVGHVDLQQFKTTFDELDKELIKEHPPLPQYSSPGLRRLQVIFSHRYLTLLGNVLALANVTSICIILVLNSEKSTTERDNYQVEVSNLCFILYYLFEMVVKIFAFGWRGYLSYKSNMFDGLLTLLLLVLQVSIFITSGLPDSYWDPATRGVMSLWEMVRLVNLLIVFRFLRIIPNIKIMALVASTLLDLVKNLRAFAGVLVVVYYVFAVFGIWLFEGAIKPPPEMSVPSNTSMKNITSNYSMECGTYEQLGYWPNNFDDFAAAIILLYDVMIVNNWQAFLEAYSRYTTEWSKLYFLCWWLTSSVMWVNLFVALILEVSSEPRGF
;
A
#
# COMPACT_ATOMS: atom_id res chain seq x y z
N MET A 1 16.41 -2.39 -73.58
CA MET A 1 15.31 -1.43 -73.70
C MET A 1 14.17 -2.02 -72.89
N ASP A 2 14.20 -1.77 -71.58
CA ASP A 2 13.41 -0.72 -70.89
C ASP A 2 12.02 -1.28 -70.53
N GLY A 3 11.48 -1.15 -69.31
CA GLY A 3 11.88 -0.38 -68.14
C GLY A 3 10.95 -0.71 -66.95
N ARG A 4 11.36 -0.17 -65.79
CA ARG A 4 10.83 -0.32 -64.42
C ARG A 4 9.36 0.05 -64.22
N ALA A 5 8.75 -0.54 -63.18
CA ALA A 5 8.16 0.23 -62.07
C ALA A 5 8.19 -0.59 -60.77
N ALA A 6 8.87 -0.05 -59.76
CA ALA A 6 8.93 -0.57 -58.39
C ALA A 6 7.82 0.09 -57.57
N GLY A 7 7.05 -0.71 -56.82
CA GLY A 7 6.14 -0.24 -55.78
C GLY A 7 6.83 -0.32 -54.42
N CYS A 8 7.00 0.83 -53.77
CA CYS A 8 7.34 0.92 -52.35
C CYS A 8 6.06 0.79 -51.53
N ASP A 9 5.89 -0.32 -50.81
CA ASP A 9 4.93 -0.41 -49.72
C ASP A 9 5.67 -0.21 -48.39
N MET A 10 5.39 0.91 -47.74
CA MET A 10 5.77 1.20 -46.36
C MET A 10 5.04 0.22 -45.43
N PHE A 11 5.82 -0.65 -44.79
CA PHE A 11 5.35 -1.48 -43.67
C PHE A 11 4.95 -0.57 -42.49
N SER A 12 3.65 -0.48 -42.20
CA SER A 12 3.15 -0.06 -40.89
C SER A 12 3.20 -1.27 -39.94
N PRO A 13 3.78 -1.15 -38.73
CA PRO A 13 3.77 -2.25 -37.76
C PRO A 13 2.37 -2.39 -37.14
N GLY A 14 1.97 -3.63 -36.92
CA GLY A 14 0.64 -4.01 -36.44
C GLY A 14 0.52 -4.03 -34.91
N PRO A 15 -0.67 -4.33 -34.37
CA PRO A 15 -0.98 -4.22 -32.93
C PRO A 15 -0.28 -5.27 -32.04
N GLU A 16 0.40 -6.27 -32.63
CA GLU A 16 1.23 -7.23 -31.88
C GLU A 16 2.60 -6.66 -31.46
N ASP A 17 3.05 -5.57 -32.10
CA ASP A 17 4.37 -4.98 -31.82
C ASP A 17 4.38 -4.11 -30.56
N ALA A 18 3.21 -3.59 -30.12
CA ALA A 18 3.12 -2.71 -28.95
C ALA A 18 3.41 -3.44 -27.61
N ASN A 19 2.97 -4.70 -27.48
CA ASN A 19 3.29 -5.53 -26.30
C ASN A 19 4.75 -5.97 -26.29
N SER A 20 5.34 -6.25 -27.47
CA SER A 20 6.78 -6.53 -27.59
C SER A 20 7.63 -5.32 -27.22
N ILE A 21 7.22 -4.11 -27.60
CA ILE A 21 7.96 -2.88 -27.31
C ILE A 21 7.97 -2.58 -25.80
N HIS A 22 6.86 -2.79 -25.09
CA HIS A 22 6.78 -2.49 -23.65
C HIS A 22 7.47 -3.52 -22.76
N LEU A 23 7.34 -4.83 -23.05
CA LEU A 23 8.14 -5.87 -22.39
C LEU A 23 9.64 -5.61 -22.63
N PHE A 24 9.98 -5.20 -23.86
CA PHE A 24 11.32 -4.76 -24.20
C PHE A 24 11.74 -3.56 -23.37
N TYR A 25 10.89 -2.56 -23.08
CA TYR A 25 11.25 -1.43 -22.23
C TYR A 25 11.52 -1.82 -20.77
N CYS A 26 10.74 -2.73 -20.18
CA CYS A 26 10.94 -3.16 -18.80
C CYS A 26 12.18 -4.06 -18.66
N GLU A 27 12.35 -5.02 -19.57
CA GLU A 27 13.58 -5.80 -19.70
C GLU A 27 14.77 -4.87 -19.98
N MET A 28 14.66 -3.92 -20.91
CA MET A 28 15.70 -2.95 -21.19
C MET A 28 16.02 -2.08 -19.98
N SER A 29 15.06 -1.72 -19.13
CA SER A 29 15.33 -0.94 -17.92
C SER A 29 16.13 -1.73 -16.89
N VAL A 30 15.74 -2.99 -16.62
CA VAL A 30 16.46 -3.90 -15.72
C VAL A 30 17.83 -4.26 -16.29
N GLN A 31 17.88 -4.63 -17.57
CA GLN A 31 19.12 -4.89 -18.30
C GLN A 31 20.01 -3.65 -18.31
N THR A 32 19.46 -2.44 -18.52
CA THR A 32 20.22 -1.19 -18.48
C THR A 32 20.76 -0.92 -17.08
N SER A 33 20.01 -1.20 -16.02
CA SER A 33 20.50 -1.09 -14.63
C SER A 33 21.67 -2.05 -14.37
N ILE A 34 21.52 -3.32 -14.76
CA ILE A 34 22.55 -4.35 -14.63
C ILE A 34 23.78 -3.98 -15.48
N ILE A 35 23.59 -3.55 -16.72
CA ILE A 35 24.64 -3.13 -17.65
C ILE A 35 25.39 -1.91 -17.10
N ARG A 36 24.68 -0.85 -16.65
CA ARG A 36 25.31 0.32 -16.04
C ARG A 36 26.17 -0.07 -14.85
N ARG A 37 25.69 -0.97 -14.00
CA ARG A 37 26.44 -1.45 -12.84
C ARG A 37 27.64 -2.29 -13.25
N ARG A 38 27.51 -3.22 -14.19
CA ARG A 38 28.62 -4.04 -14.73
C ARG A 38 29.68 -3.18 -15.41
N LEU A 39 29.26 -2.16 -16.15
CA LEU A 39 30.15 -1.16 -16.77
C LEU A 39 30.87 -0.33 -15.70
N GLY A 40 30.16 0.12 -14.66
CA GLY A 40 30.76 0.84 -13.54
C GLY A 40 31.80 0.01 -12.78
N ILE A 41 31.51 -1.25 -12.50
CA ILE A 41 32.45 -2.20 -11.86
C ILE A 41 33.68 -2.42 -12.75
N ARG A 42 33.48 -2.60 -14.06
CA ARG A 42 34.58 -2.77 -15.02
C ARG A 42 35.45 -1.52 -15.12
N ALA A 43 34.86 -0.34 -15.18
CA ALA A 43 35.58 0.93 -15.21
C ALA A 43 36.38 1.16 -13.92
N ALA A 44 35.78 0.83 -12.76
CA ALA A 44 36.48 0.90 -11.48
C ALA A 44 37.70 -0.03 -11.45
N PHE A 45 37.58 -1.25 -11.97
CA PHE A 45 38.71 -2.18 -12.08
C PHE A 45 39.84 -1.59 -12.94
N GLN A 46 39.51 -1.04 -14.12
CA GLN A 46 40.49 -0.45 -15.02
C GLN A 46 41.23 0.75 -14.40
N VAL A 47 40.53 1.61 -13.67
CA VAL A 47 41.16 2.74 -12.99
C VAL A 47 42.09 2.27 -11.87
N LEU A 48 41.70 1.23 -11.12
CA LEU A 48 42.51 0.67 -10.04
C LEU A 48 43.71 -0.13 -10.55
N SER A 49 43.62 -0.76 -11.72
CA SER A 49 44.75 -1.45 -12.37
C SER A 49 45.75 -0.47 -12.99
N CYS A 50 45.28 0.67 -13.50
CA CYS A 50 46.14 1.71 -14.11
C CYS A 50 46.96 2.53 -13.10
N GLN A 51 46.72 2.39 -11.78
CA GLN A 51 47.58 3.00 -10.75
C GLN A 51 48.93 2.27 -10.58
N ARG A 52 49.19 1.22 -11.37
CA ARG A 52 50.43 0.43 -11.37
C ARG A 52 51.39 0.88 -12.49
N ASP A 53 52.68 0.63 -12.28
CA ASP A 53 53.75 0.81 -13.27
C ASP A 53 53.41 0.09 -14.61
N PRO A 54 53.67 0.73 -15.76
CA PRO A 54 53.30 0.24 -17.10
C PRO A 54 54.02 -1.04 -17.57
N ALA A 55 54.80 -1.70 -16.71
CA ALA A 55 55.60 -2.88 -17.03
C ALA A 55 54.96 -4.23 -16.64
N ALA A 56 53.81 -4.22 -15.94
CA ALA A 56 53.10 -5.44 -15.55
C ALA A 56 52.13 -5.88 -16.67
N PHE A 57 52.37 -7.06 -17.25
CA PHE A 57 51.61 -7.60 -18.39
C PHE A 57 50.21 -8.16 -18.00
N GLU A 58 49.91 -8.27 -16.70
CA GLU A 58 48.63 -8.78 -16.20
C GLU A 58 47.81 -7.66 -15.55
N GLU A 59 46.58 -7.45 -16.04
CA GLU A 59 45.60 -6.55 -15.43
C GLU A 59 45.17 -7.12 -14.07
N ALA A 60 45.83 -6.71 -13.00
CA ALA A 60 45.51 -7.18 -11.65
C ALA A 60 45.48 -6.03 -10.64
N VAL A 61 44.50 -6.05 -9.74
CA VAL A 61 44.28 -5.00 -8.73
C VAL A 61 44.77 -5.48 -7.36
N SER A 62 45.43 -4.61 -6.60
CA SER A 62 45.84 -4.93 -5.23
C SER A 62 44.65 -4.97 -4.26
N VAL A 63 44.62 -5.98 -3.40
CA VAL A 63 43.55 -6.17 -2.41
C VAL A 63 43.47 -4.97 -1.45
N ASP A 64 44.61 -4.42 -1.04
CA ASP A 64 44.68 -3.30 -0.09
C ASP A 64 44.08 -2.01 -0.66
N ALA A 65 44.33 -1.71 -1.94
CA ALA A 65 43.74 -0.55 -2.61
C ALA A 65 42.21 -0.66 -2.69
N VAL A 66 41.69 -1.87 -2.96
CA VAL A 66 40.24 -2.13 -2.98
C VAL A 66 39.65 -1.95 -1.59
N LEU A 67 40.29 -2.49 -0.54
CA LEU A 67 39.82 -2.34 0.83
C LEU A 67 39.82 -0.87 1.29
N GLU A 68 40.81 -0.08 0.88
CA GLU A 68 40.84 1.36 1.14
C GLU A 68 39.66 2.07 0.47
N VAL A 69 39.39 1.79 -0.81
CA VAL A 69 38.24 2.36 -1.53
C VAL A 69 36.93 1.93 -0.87
N MET A 70 36.78 0.64 -0.55
CA MET A 70 35.59 0.10 0.11
C MET A 70 35.33 0.72 1.49
N SER A 71 36.37 1.21 2.18
CA SER A 71 36.22 1.95 3.44
C SER A 71 35.54 3.31 3.26
N LYS A 72 35.76 3.96 2.10
CA LYS A 72 35.23 5.29 1.75
C LYS A 72 33.85 5.22 1.06
N VAL A 73 33.52 4.07 0.46
CA VAL A 73 32.26 3.89 -0.28
C VAL A 73 31.05 3.78 0.67
N LYS A 74 30.00 4.55 0.37
CA LYS A 74 28.72 4.54 1.11
C LYS A 74 27.81 3.41 0.64
N ILE A 75 28.04 2.20 1.14
CA ILE A 75 27.15 1.03 0.96
C ILE A 75 26.68 0.53 2.34
N LYS A 76 25.54 -0.18 2.39
CA LYS A 76 25.07 -0.83 3.63
C LYS A 76 26.19 -1.70 4.24
N SER A 77 26.36 -1.62 5.55
CA SER A 77 27.45 -2.27 6.29
C SER A 77 27.57 -3.76 6.00
N TYR A 78 26.45 -4.47 5.80
CA TYR A 78 26.44 -5.89 5.47
C TYR A 78 27.16 -6.19 4.14
N TYR A 79 26.76 -5.55 3.04
CA TYR A 79 27.39 -5.77 1.73
C TYR A 79 28.86 -5.39 1.76
N ARG A 80 29.20 -4.29 2.44
CA ARG A 80 30.60 -3.90 2.63
C ARG A 80 31.40 -4.97 3.36
N ASN A 81 30.86 -5.54 4.44
CA ASN A 81 31.53 -6.59 5.21
C ASN A 81 31.67 -7.90 4.42
N ALA A 82 30.65 -8.30 3.66
CA ALA A 82 30.69 -9.49 2.80
C ALA A 82 31.74 -9.35 1.69
N ILE A 83 31.75 -8.21 0.99
CA ILE A 83 32.73 -7.88 -0.04
C ILE A 83 34.14 -7.83 0.55
N ASN A 84 34.32 -7.17 1.69
CA ASN A 84 35.62 -7.10 2.37
C ASN A 84 36.13 -8.48 2.78
N MET A 85 35.26 -9.36 3.29
CA MET A 85 35.62 -10.74 3.62
C MET A 85 36.07 -11.52 2.37
N LEU A 86 35.35 -11.39 1.26
CA LEU A 86 35.71 -12.05 -0.01
C LEU A 86 37.06 -11.55 -0.53
N PHE A 87 37.34 -10.24 -0.47
CA PHE A 87 38.65 -9.70 -0.85
C PHE A 87 39.77 -10.13 0.11
N GLN A 88 39.50 -10.19 1.43
CA GLN A 88 40.47 -10.68 2.42
C GLN A 88 40.83 -12.16 2.22
N ARG A 89 39.92 -12.99 1.69
CA ARG A 89 40.24 -14.39 1.33
C ARG A 89 41.29 -14.48 0.22
N HIS A 90 41.36 -13.47 -0.64
CA HIS A 90 42.36 -13.37 -1.71
C HIS A 90 43.63 -12.62 -1.27
N ALA A 91 43.71 -12.17 0.00
CA ALA A 91 44.86 -11.44 0.53
C ALA A 91 46.16 -12.26 0.52
N GLY A 92 46.09 -13.60 0.51
CA GLY A 92 47.27 -14.46 0.38
C GLY A 92 47.97 -14.38 -0.99
N VAL A 93 47.24 -14.00 -2.05
CA VAL A 93 47.78 -13.78 -3.41
C VAL A 93 48.10 -12.29 -3.62
N GLY A 94 47.52 -11.40 -2.81
CA GLY A 94 47.74 -9.94 -2.84
C GLY A 94 47.10 -9.22 -4.02
N HIS A 95 46.72 -9.95 -5.08
CA HIS A 95 46.17 -9.43 -6.32
C HIS A 95 44.91 -10.18 -6.78
N VAL A 96 44.04 -9.47 -7.51
CA VAL A 96 42.76 -9.97 -8.01
C VAL A 96 42.61 -9.62 -9.50
N ASP A 97 42.29 -10.62 -10.31
CA ASP A 97 41.98 -10.48 -11.74
C ASP A 97 40.54 -9.96 -11.97
N LEU A 98 40.25 -9.45 -13.17
CA LEU A 98 38.96 -8.89 -13.57
C LEU A 98 37.80 -9.86 -13.33
N GLN A 99 38.00 -11.16 -13.59
CA GLN A 99 36.95 -12.15 -13.40
C GLN A 99 36.63 -12.35 -11.91
N GLN A 100 37.66 -12.47 -11.07
CA GLN A 100 37.51 -12.59 -9.62
C GLN A 100 36.93 -11.31 -9.00
N PHE A 101 37.31 -10.13 -9.52
CA PHE A 101 36.77 -8.85 -9.10
C PHE A 101 35.26 -8.76 -9.41
N LYS A 102 34.85 -9.10 -10.63
CA LYS A 102 33.43 -9.15 -11.01
C LYS A 102 32.63 -10.11 -10.13
N THR A 103 33.10 -11.35 -9.97
CA THR A 103 32.42 -12.37 -9.15
C THR A 103 32.27 -11.93 -7.69
N THR A 104 33.21 -11.16 -7.16
CA THR A 104 33.11 -10.61 -5.81
C THR A 104 32.02 -9.54 -5.70
N PHE A 105 31.84 -8.71 -6.74
CA PHE A 105 30.78 -7.70 -6.79
C PHE A 105 29.41 -8.26 -7.21
N ASP A 106 29.33 -9.50 -7.70
CA ASP A 106 28.07 -10.22 -7.90
C ASP A 106 27.37 -10.53 -6.55
N GLU A 107 28.08 -10.44 -5.42
CA GLU A 107 27.50 -10.57 -4.07
C GLU A 107 26.42 -9.50 -3.78
N LEU A 108 26.51 -8.35 -4.43
CA LEU A 108 25.49 -7.29 -4.35
C LEU A 108 24.18 -7.65 -5.07
N ASP A 109 24.19 -8.66 -5.95
CA ASP A 109 22.99 -9.16 -6.65
C ASP A 109 22.29 -10.29 -5.89
N LYS A 110 22.92 -10.85 -4.85
CA LYS A 110 22.30 -11.89 -4.04
C LYS A 110 21.18 -11.29 -3.18
N GLU A 111 19.98 -11.84 -3.30
CA GLU A 111 18.88 -11.55 -2.39
C GLU A 111 19.23 -12.04 -0.98
N LEU A 112 19.36 -11.11 -0.05
CA LEU A 112 19.70 -11.48 1.31
C LEU A 112 18.46 -11.94 2.08
N ILE A 113 18.47 -13.19 2.52
CA ILE A 113 17.55 -13.69 3.53
C ILE A 113 18.00 -13.12 4.87
N LYS A 114 17.22 -12.20 5.45
CA LYS A 114 17.44 -11.72 6.81
C LYS A 114 17.27 -12.90 7.77
N GLU A 115 18.34 -13.33 8.40
CA GLU A 115 18.27 -14.29 9.51
C GLU A 115 17.65 -13.63 10.75
N HIS A 116 16.77 -14.37 11.42
CA HIS A 116 16.15 -13.92 12.65
C HIS A 116 17.17 -13.99 13.81
N PRO A 117 17.12 -13.05 14.77
CA PRO A 117 18.04 -13.07 15.91
C PRO A 117 17.83 -14.35 16.75
N PRO A 118 18.88 -14.83 17.44
CA PRO A 118 18.78 -16.01 18.26
C PRO A 118 17.80 -15.80 19.43
N LEU A 119 17.16 -16.90 19.84
CA LEU A 119 16.21 -16.92 20.96
C LEU A 119 16.90 -16.48 22.28
N PRO A 120 16.20 -15.76 23.17
CA PRO A 120 16.74 -15.39 24.47
C PRO A 120 17.05 -16.64 25.31
N GLN A 121 18.19 -16.65 26.01
CA GLN A 121 18.56 -17.74 26.92
C GLN A 121 18.17 -17.38 28.36
N TYR A 122 17.26 -18.18 28.94
CA TYR A 122 16.87 -18.05 30.35
C TYR A 122 17.73 -18.92 31.25
N SER A 123 18.14 -18.37 32.41
CA SER A 123 18.95 -19.08 33.40
C SER A 123 18.16 -20.15 34.16
N SER A 124 16.85 -19.96 34.36
CA SER A 124 16.05 -20.92 35.13
C SER A 124 15.46 -22.04 34.24
N PRO A 125 15.44 -23.29 34.73
CA PRO A 125 14.95 -24.43 33.96
C PRO A 125 13.43 -24.35 33.70
N GLY A 126 12.67 -23.69 34.57
CA GLY A 126 11.23 -23.46 34.39
C GLY A 126 10.93 -22.51 33.23
N LEU A 127 11.64 -21.38 33.14
CA LEU A 127 11.47 -20.42 32.05
C LEU A 127 11.89 -21.02 30.69
N ARG A 128 12.91 -21.89 30.68
CA ARG A 128 13.31 -22.62 29.47
C ARG A 128 12.22 -23.60 29.01
N ARG A 129 11.56 -24.32 29.93
CA ARG A 129 10.41 -25.18 29.57
C ARG A 129 9.24 -24.36 29.04
N LEU A 130 8.92 -23.24 29.67
CA LEU A 130 7.87 -22.32 29.20
C LEU A 130 8.17 -21.75 27.81
N GLN A 131 9.42 -21.38 27.54
CA GLN A 131 9.85 -20.91 26.22
C GLN A 131 9.60 -21.95 25.13
N VAL A 132 9.90 -23.22 25.39
CA VAL A 132 9.65 -24.32 24.44
C VAL A 132 8.14 -24.47 24.18
N ILE A 133 7.32 -24.46 25.24
CA ILE A 133 5.86 -24.56 25.12
C ILE A 133 5.29 -23.39 24.30
N PHE A 134 5.72 -22.17 24.59
CA PHE A 134 5.22 -20.97 23.93
C PHE A 134 5.74 -20.77 22.51
N SER A 135 6.88 -21.38 22.17
CA SER A 135 7.38 -21.43 20.79
C SER A 135 6.62 -22.42 19.90
N HIS A 136 5.76 -23.27 20.49
CA HIS A 136 5.10 -24.33 19.74
C HIS A 136 4.09 -23.78 18.72
N ARG A 137 4.03 -24.41 17.55
CA ARG A 137 3.09 -24.07 16.45
C ARG A 137 1.61 -24.07 16.86
N TYR A 138 1.26 -24.74 17.97
CA TYR A 138 -0.10 -24.79 18.48
C TYR A 138 -0.59 -23.44 18.98
N LEU A 139 0.29 -22.60 19.54
CA LEU A 139 -0.09 -21.27 20.01
C LEU A 139 -0.54 -20.39 18.85
N THR A 140 0.18 -20.45 17.72
CA THR A 140 -0.20 -19.75 16.48
C THR A 140 -1.50 -20.30 15.90
N LEU A 141 -1.70 -21.62 15.92
CA LEU A 141 -2.94 -22.24 15.44
C LEU A 141 -4.15 -21.83 16.31
N LEU A 142 -4.00 -21.88 17.64
CA LEU A 142 -5.04 -21.49 18.60
C LEU A 142 -5.40 -20.01 18.44
N GLY A 143 -4.39 -19.15 18.28
CA GLY A 143 -4.61 -17.76 17.91
C GLY A 143 -5.47 -17.64 16.64
N ASN A 144 -5.10 -18.31 15.56
CA ASN A 144 -5.85 -18.24 14.30
C ASN A 144 -7.31 -18.69 14.46
N VAL A 145 -7.56 -19.78 15.20
CA VAL A 145 -8.91 -20.26 15.52
C VAL A 145 -9.70 -19.20 16.30
N LEU A 146 -9.10 -18.57 17.31
CA LEU A 146 -9.78 -17.52 18.09
C LEU A 146 -10.01 -16.24 17.30
N ALA A 147 -9.11 -15.88 16.37
CA ALA A 147 -9.36 -14.75 15.46
C ALA A 147 -10.55 -15.03 14.54
N LEU A 148 -10.67 -16.25 14.02
CA LEU A 148 -11.82 -16.66 13.22
C LEU A 148 -13.11 -16.68 14.05
N ALA A 149 -13.05 -17.18 15.29
CA ALA A 149 -14.17 -17.17 16.23
C ALA A 149 -14.63 -15.73 16.56
N ASN A 150 -13.70 -14.80 16.72
CA ASN A 150 -14.03 -13.40 16.98
C ASN A 150 -14.73 -12.75 15.77
N VAL A 151 -14.18 -12.92 14.56
CA VAL A 151 -14.79 -12.37 13.33
C VAL A 151 -16.19 -12.95 13.11
N THR A 152 -16.37 -14.26 13.29
CA THR A 152 -17.69 -14.89 13.16
C THR A 152 -18.67 -14.40 14.22
N SER A 153 -18.24 -14.22 15.48
CA SER A 153 -19.04 -13.62 16.54
C SER A 153 -19.52 -12.22 16.16
N ILE A 154 -18.62 -11.36 15.67
CA ILE A 154 -18.98 -9.99 15.22
C ILE A 154 -19.90 -10.02 14.02
N CYS A 155 -19.68 -10.90 13.04
CA CYS A 155 -20.58 -11.03 11.89
C CYS A 155 -22.01 -11.39 12.34
N ILE A 156 -22.15 -12.35 13.26
CA ILE A 156 -23.46 -12.73 13.81
C ILE A 156 -24.09 -11.54 14.55
N ILE A 157 -23.34 -10.87 15.41
CA ILE A 157 -23.81 -9.69 16.15
C ILE A 157 -24.26 -8.58 15.20
N LEU A 158 -23.50 -8.31 14.14
CA LEU A 158 -23.81 -7.26 13.17
C LEU A 158 -25.09 -7.56 12.40
N VAL A 159 -25.31 -8.82 12.00
CA VAL A 159 -26.55 -9.28 11.37
C VAL A 159 -27.73 -9.20 12.34
N LEU A 160 -27.56 -9.65 13.59
CA LEU A 160 -28.63 -9.56 14.60
C LEU A 160 -28.99 -8.11 14.95
N ASN A 161 -28.04 -7.18 14.81
CA ASN A 161 -28.23 -5.76 15.07
C ASN A 161 -28.67 -4.95 13.85
N SER A 162 -28.70 -5.52 12.64
CA SER A 162 -29.09 -4.78 11.42
C SER A 162 -30.59 -4.50 11.37
N GLU A 163 -31.41 -5.38 11.95
CA GLU A 163 -32.87 -5.23 11.99
C GLU A 163 -33.35 -4.43 13.21
N LYS A 164 -32.49 -4.25 14.23
CA LYS A 164 -32.84 -3.56 15.48
C LYS A 164 -32.57 -2.05 15.41
N SER A 165 -33.51 -1.28 15.96
CA SER A 165 -33.36 0.17 16.12
C SER A 165 -32.19 0.53 17.06
N THR A 166 -31.59 1.71 16.91
CA THR A 166 -30.41 2.14 17.70
C THR A 166 -30.66 2.17 19.20
N THR A 167 -31.92 2.29 19.63
CA THR A 167 -32.36 2.32 21.04
C THR A 167 -32.54 0.93 21.65
N GLU A 168 -32.69 -0.13 20.84
CA GLU A 168 -32.92 -1.51 21.29
C GLU A 168 -31.65 -2.38 21.21
N ARG A 169 -30.51 -1.80 20.83
CA ARG A 169 -29.23 -2.52 20.77
C ARG A 169 -28.63 -2.66 22.16
N ASP A 170 -28.67 -3.86 22.70
CA ASP A 170 -27.89 -4.26 23.88
C ASP A 170 -26.40 -4.35 23.52
N ASN A 171 -25.68 -3.25 23.71
CA ASN A 171 -24.24 -3.17 23.43
C ASN A 171 -23.38 -3.89 24.48
N TYR A 172 -23.94 -4.23 25.64
CA TYR A 172 -23.22 -4.85 26.76
C TYR A 172 -22.55 -6.18 26.36
N GLN A 173 -23.29 -7.08 25.68
CA GLN A 173 -22.74 -8.37 25.28
C GLN A 173 -21.58 -8.24 24.28
N VAL A 174 -21.67 -7.25 23.39
CA VAL A 174 -20.63 -6.95 22.40
C VAL A 174 -19.37 -6.43 23.08
N GLU A 175 -19.53 -5.53 24.05
CA GLU A 175 -18.42 -4.94 24.79
C GLU A 175 -17.68 -5.98 25.65
N VAL A 176 -18.42 -6.84 26.37
CA VAL A 176 -17.83 -7.93 27.17
C VAL A 176 -17.09 -8.93 26.28
N SER A 177 -17.68 -9.31 25.14
CA SER A 177 -17.04 -10.21 24.17
C SER A 177 -15.75 -9.60 23.61
N ASN A 178 -15.82 -8.34 23.17
CA ASN A 178 -14.66 -7.60 22.65
C ASN A 178 -13.54 -7.50 23.70
N LEU A 179 -13.88 -7.20 24.95
CA LEU A 179 -12.92 -7.15 26.05
C LEU A 179 -12.19 -8.49 26.22
N CYS A 180 -12.92 -9.59 26.29
CA CYS A 180 -12.36 -10.94 26.43
C CYS A 180 -11.37 -11.26 25.30
N PHE A 181 -11.73 -10.96 24.05
CA PHE A 181 -10.83 -11.18 22.91
C PHE A 181 -9.59 -10.28 22.97
N ILE A 182 -9.73 -9.00 23.31
CA ILE A 182 -8.60 -8.06 23.41
C ILE A 182 -7.62 -8.49 24.51
N LEU A 183 -8.12 -8.96 25.65
CA LEU A 183 -7.29 -9.51 26.73
C LEU A 183 -6.53 -10.77 26.27
N TYR A 184 -7.20 -11.67 25.55
CA TYR A 184 -6.54 -12.83 24.96
C TYR A 184 -5.43 -12.41 23.98
N TYR A 185 -5.67 -11.40 23.15
CA TYR A 185 -4.68 -10.91 22.20
C TYR A 185 -3.47 -10.26 22.87
N LEU A 186 -3.71 -9.50 23.94
CA LEU A 186 -2.64 -8.96 24.79
C LEU A 186 -1.81 -10.09 25.38
N PHE A 187 -2.46 -11.14 25.89
CA PHE A 187 -1.80 -12.33 26.40
C PHE A 187 -0.96 -13.04 25.32
N GLU A 188 -1.52 -13.28 24.12
CA GLU A 188 -0.81 -13.88 22.98
C GLU A 188 0.45 -13.07 22.63
N MET A 189 0.36 -11.74 22.62
CA MET A 189 1.48 -10.84 22.34
C MET A 189 2.57 -10.93 23.41
N VAL A 190 2.20 -10.87 24.70
CA VAL A 190 3.16 -10.97 25.82
C VAL A 190 3.90 -12.32 25.80
N VAL A 191 3.16 -13.41 25.57
CA VAL A 191 3.72 -14.76 25.47
C VAL A 191 4.71 -14.87 24.30
N LYS A 192 4.38 -14.32 23.13
CA LYS A 192 5.30 -14.31 21.97
C LYS A 192 6.55 -13.46 22.22
N ILE A 193 6.40 -12.29 22.84
CA ILE A 193 7.55 -11.43 23.19
C ILE A 193 8.45 -12.14 24.21
N PHE A 194 7.88 -12.88 25.16
CA PHE A 194 8.64 -13.71 26.08
C PHE A 194 9.37 -14.85 25.34
N ALA A 195 8.71 -15.57 24.43
CA ALA A 195 9.33 -16.69 23.73
C ALA A 195 10.48 -16.28 22.79
N PHE A 196 10.27 -15.23 21.99
CA PHE A 196 11.20 -14.79 20.93
C PHE A 196 12.13 -13.65 21.35
N GLY A 197 11.85 -13.00 22.49
CA GLY A 197 12.47 -11.73 22.87
C GLY A 197 11.96 -10.56 22.01
N TRP A 198 12.18 -9.33 22.48
CA TRP A 198 11.73 -8.11 21.79
C TRP A 198 12.25 -8.01 20.35
N ARG A 199 13.55 -8.28 20.14
CA ARG A 199 14.18 -8.23 18.80
C ARG A 199 13.72 -9.37 17.89
N GLY A 200 13.47 -10.56 18.44
CA GLY A 200 12.93 -11.68 17.67
C GLY A 200 11.50 -11.44 17.22
N TYR A 201 10.66 -10.93 18.12
CA TYR A 201 9.26 -10.59 17.81
C TYR A 201 9.15 -9.58 16.65
N LEU A 202 9.92 -8.49 16.70
CA LEU A 202 9.93 -7.45 15.67
C LEU A 202 10.54 -7.91 14.33
N SER A 203 11.27 -9.02 14.31
CA SER A 203 11.86 -9.56 13.09
C SER A 203 10.80 -10.18 12.16
N TYR A 204 9.71 -10.70 12.73
CA TYR A 204 8.60 -11.28 11.98
C TYR A 204 7.55 -10.22 11.61
N LYS A 205 7.41 -9.92 10.31
CA LYS A 205 6.44 -8.93 9.81
C LYS A 205 4.99 -9.20 10.23
N SER A 206 4.59 -10.48 10.24
CA SER A 206 3.24 -10.89 10.67
C SER A 206 3.00 -10.60 12.15
N ASN A 207 3.99 -10.89 13.01
CA ASN A 207 3.90 -10.55 14.44
C ASN A 207 3.89 -9.04 14.67
N MET A 208 4.67 -8.26 13.92
CA MET A 208 4.66 -6.79 14.01
C MET A 208 3.28 -6.20 13.67
N PHE A 209 2.63 -6.72 12.63
CA PHE A 209 1.27 -6.32 12.26
C PHE A 209 0.24 -6.69 13.35
N ASP A 210 0.28 -7.94 13.84
CA ASP A 210 -0.61 -8.41 14.91
C ASP A 210 -0.41 -7.62 16.22
N GLY A 211 0.83 -7.28 16.56
CA GLY A 211 1.17 -6.46 17.73
C GLY A 211 0.64 -5.04 17.60
N LEU A 212 0.79 -4.41 16.43
CA LEU A 212 0.26 -3.08 16.16
C LEU A 212 -1.27 -3.05 16.25
N LEU A 213 -1.96 -4.02 15.65
CA LEU A 213 -3.42 -4.14 15.78
C LEU A 213 -3.86 -4.36 17.24
N THR A 214 -3.14 -5.18 17.99
CA THR A 214 -3.44 -5.44 19.40
C THR A 214 -3.28 -4.18 20.25
N LEU A 215 -2.23 -3.39 20.01
CA LEU A 215 -2.01 -2.13 20.70
C LEU A 215 -3.10 -1.11 20.38
N LEU A 216 -3.48 -0.97 19.09
CA LEU A 216 -4.57 -0.07 18.68
C LEU A 216 -5.90 -0.47 19.32
N LEU A 217 -6.24 -1.76 19.31
CA LEU A 217 -7.44 -2.27 19.96
C LEU A 217 -7.44 -2.01 21.47
N LEU A 218 -6.30 -2.19 22.14
CA LEU A 218 -6.16 -1.92 23.57
C LEU A 218 -6.37 -0.43 23.88
N VAL A 219 -5.75 0.47 23.10
CA VAL A 219 -5.89 1.92 23.27
C VAL A 219 -7.36 2.35 23.09
N LEU A 220 -8.03 1.82 22.07
CA LEU A 220 -9.45 2.12 21.84
C LEU A 220 -10.32 1.58 22.96
N GLN A 221 -10.08 0.35 23.43
CA GLN A 221 -10.85 -0.23 24.52
C GLN A 221 -10.66 0.57 25.82
N VAL A 222 -9.44 0.98 26.14
CA VAL A 222 -9.15 1.84 27.29
C VAL A 222 -9.81 3.21 27.13
N SER A 223 -9.81 3.79 25.92
CA SER A 223 -10.53 5.03 25.63
C SER A 223 -12.04 4.90 25.86
N ILE A 224 -12.64 3.77 25.47
CA ILE A 224 -14.06 3.47 25.71
C ILE A 224 -14.34 3.38 27.22
N PHE A 225 -13.50 2.67 27.99
CA PHE A 225 -13.66 2.60 29.45
C PHE A 225 -13.54 3.96 30.15
N ILE A 226 -12.59 4.81 29.73
CA ILE A 226 -12.40 6.14 30.32
C ILE A 226 -13.60 7.05 30.04
N THR A 227 -14.16 6.96 28.81
CA THR A 227 -15.27 7.83 28.38
C THR A 227 -16.64 7.35 28.86
N SER A 228 -16.81 6.04 29.04
CA SER A 228 -18.10 5.40 29.36
C SER A 228 -18.24 4.99 30.83
N GLY A 229 -17.14 4.93 31.60
CA GLY A 229 -17.16 4.30 32.93
C GLY A 229 -17.27 2.77 32.86
N LEU A 230 -17.30 2.11 34.03
CA LEU A 230 -17.50 0.66 34.12
C LEU A 230 -18.93 0.27 33.69
N PRO A 231 -19.16 -0.97 33.17
CA PRO A 231 -20.42 -1.39 32.54
C PRO A 231 -21.69 -1.33 33.42
N ASP A 232 -21.59 -1.01 34.70
CA ASP A 232 -22.66 -1.15 35.70
C ASP A 232 -23.34 0.16 36.13
N SER A 233 -22.95 1.33 35.61
CA SER A 233 -23.57 2.60 36.04
C SER A 233 -24.18 3.37 34.89
N TYR A 234 -25.52 3.44 34.91
CA TYR A 234 -26.43 4.38 34.23
C TYR A 234 -25.79 5.30 33.17
N TRP A 235 -26.07 4.97 31.92
CA TRP A 235 -25.59 5.64 30.71
C TRP A 235 -26.23 7.01 30.54
N ASP A 236 -25.47 8.08 30.79
CA ASP A 236 -25.87 9.44 30.41
C ASP A 236 -25.27 9.76 29.01
N PRO A 237 -26.08 9.92 27.95
CA PRO A 237 -25.61 10.13 26.57
C PRO A 237 -24.98 11.52 26.32
N ALA A 238 -24.59 12.24 27.37
CA ALA A 238 -24.13 13.63 27.30
C ALA A 238 -22.61 13.81 27.34
N THR A 239 -21.80 12.76 27.54
CA THR A 239 -20.33 12.87 27.49
C THR A 239 -19.84 12.98 26.03
N ARG A 240 -19.86 14.21 25.51
CA ARG A 240 -19.24 14.60 24.24
C ARG A 240 -17.72 14.46 24.32
N GLY A 241 -17.21 13.25 24.09
CA GLY A 241 -15.86 13.04 23.62
C GLY A 241 -15.71 13.45 22.14
N VAL A 242 -14.48 13.51 21.64
CA VAL A 242 -14.13 13.91 20.26
C VAL A 242 -14.77 12.97 19.20
N MET A 243 -15.18 11.77 19.60
CA MET A 243 -15.85 10.76 18.77
C MET A 243 -16.99 10.13 19.60
N SER A 244 -18.13 9.81 18.98
CA SER A 244 -19.23 9.15 19.68
C SER A 244 -18.85 7.72 20.09
N LEU A 245 -19.36 7.23 21.22
CA LEU A 245 -19.10 5.86 21.68
C LEU A 245 -19.43 4.81 20.61
N TRP A 246 -20.49 5.06 19.84
CA TRP A 246 -20.90 4.18 18.75
C TRP A 246 -19.88 4.15 17.59
N GLU A 247 -19.28 5.28 17.25
CA GLU A 247 -18.18 5.34 16.28
C GLU A 247 -16.93 4.63 16.80
N MET A 248 -16.61 4.74 18.10
CA MET A 248 -15.49 4.01 18.69
C MET A 248 -15.70 2.50 18.65
N VAL A 249 -16.89 2.01 19.01
CA VAL A 249 -17.24 0.57 18.92
C VAL A 249 -17.21 0.09 17.47
N ARG A 250 -17.69 0.89 16.52
CA ARG A 250 -17.60 0.57 15.09
C ARG A 250 -16.16 0.47 14.61
N LEU A 251 -15.28 1.35 15.08
CA LEU A 251 -13.86 1.35 14.77
C LEU A 251 -13.16 0.12 15.36
N VAL A 252 -13.47 -0.26 16.61
CA VAL A 252 -12.99 -1.51 17.21
C VAL A 252 -13.41 -2.71 16.38
N ASN A 253 -14.69 -2.81 16.01
CA ASN A 253 -15.20 -3.91 15.18
C ASN A 253 -14.49 -3.97 13.81
N LEU A 254 -14.23 -2.82 13.18
CA LEU A 254 -13.48 -2.74 11.92
C LEU A 254 -12.03 -3.26 12.08
N LEU A 255 -11.34 -2.86 13.15
CA LEU A 255 -9.98 -3.35 13.44
C LEU A 255 -9.94 -4.84 13.74
N ILE A 256 -10.97 -5.40 14.38
CA ILE A 256 -11.09 -6.84 14.59
C ILE A 256 -11.25 -7.56 13.24
N VAL A 257 -12.04 -7.01 12.30
CA VAL A 257 -12.13 -7.58 10.95
C VAL A 257 -10.78 -7.53 10.22
N PHE A 258 -10.02 -6.44 10.34
CA PHE A 258 -8.66 -6.38 9.78
C PHE A 258 -7.71 -7.44 10.34
N ARG A 259 -7.98 -7.94 11.55
CA ARG A 259 -7.18 -9.03 12.13
C ARG A 259 -7.29 -10.33 11.34
N PHE A 260 -8.38 -10.56 10.61
CA PHE A 260 -8.51 -11.69 9.68
C PHE A 260 -7.38 -11.71 8.62
N LEU A 261 -6.83 -10.54 8.27
CA LEU A 261 -5.73 -10.44 7.30
C LEU A 261 -4.50 -11.25 7.72
N ARG A 262 -4.30 -11.56 9.01
CA ARG A 262 -3.19 -12.42 9.46
C ARG A 262 -3.26 -13.86 8.95
N ILE A 263 -4.45 -14.31 8.53
CA ILE A 263 -4.67 -15.66 8.00
C ILE A 263 -4.23 -15.73 6.54
N ILE A 264 -4.35 -14.62 5.79
CA ILE A 264 -4.07 -14.54 4.34
C ILE A 264 -2.65 -15.06 3.99
N PRO A 265 -1.56 -14.67 4.67
CA PRO A 265 -0.22 -15.17 4.34
C PRO A 265 0.00 -16.66 4.60
N ASN A 266 -0.85 -17.31 5.42
CA ASN A 266 -0.71 -18.74 5.71
C ASN A 266 -1.26 -19.62 4.57
N ILE A 267 -2.11 -19.06 3.71
CA ILE A 267 -2.68 -19.76 2.55
C ILE A 267 -1.79 -19.48 1.34
N LYS A 268 -1.12 -20.52 0.81
CA LYS A 268 -0.13 -20.39 -0.29
C LYS A 268 -0.63 -19.55 -1.47
N ILE A 269 -1.86 -19.80 -1.92
CA ILE A 269 -2.48 -19.09 -3.05
C ILE A 269 -2.67 -17.60 -2.72
N MET A 270 -3.21 -17.30 -1.54
CA MET A 270 -3.46 -15.91 -1.12
C MET A 270 -2.17 -15.16 -0.81
N ALA A 271 -1.15 -15.84 -0.29
CA ALA A 271 0.18 -15.27 -0.08
C ALA A 271 0.81 -14.85 -1.42
N LEU A 272 0.66 -15.68 -2.47
CA LEU A 272 1.12 -15.36 -3.81
C LEU A 272 0.41 -14.11 -4.36
N VAL A 273 -0.92 -14.04 -4.22
CA VAL A 273 -1.72 -12.87 -4.63
C VAL A 273 -1.34 -11.62 -3.82
N ALA A 274 -1.10 -11.76 -2.52
CA ALA A 274 -0.67 -10.63 -1.69
C ALA A 274 0.72 -10.14 -2.10
N SER A 275 1.67 -11.04 -2.39
CA SER A 275 3.00 -10.64 -2.87
C SER A 275 2.93 -9.96 -4.22
N THR A 276 2.10 -10.44 -5.16
CA THR A 276 1.95 -9.79 -6.47
C THR A 276 1.38 -8.40 -6.35
N LEU A 277 0.36 -8.21 -5.51
CA LEU A 277 -0.23 -6.89 -5.29
C LEU A 277 0.81 -5.94 -4.67
N LEU A 278 1.62 -6.40 -3.72
CA LEU A 278 2.66 -5.57 -3.12
C LEU A 278 3.77 -5.22 -4.12
N ASP A 279 4.15 -6.13 -5.00
CA ASP A 279 5.14 -5.86 -6.04
C ASP A 279 4.57 -4.95 -7.14
N LEU A 280 3.31 -5.15 -7.52
CA LEU A 280 2.57 -4.26 -8.40
C LEU A 280 2.55 -2.83 -7.84
N VAL A 281 2.24 -2.63 -6.55
CA VAL A 281 2.24 -1.29 -5.92
C VAL A 281 3.61 -0.62 -6.01
N LYS A 282 4.72 -1.36 -5.88
CA LYS A 282 6.07 -0.79 -6.04
C LYS A 282 6.32 -0.33 -7.47
N ASN A 283 5.91 -1.13 -8.45
CA ASN A 283 6.07 -0.83 -9.88
C ASN A 283 5.17 0.33 -10.31
N LEU A 284 3.94 0.38 -9.77
CA LEU A 284 2.97 1.44 -10.03
C LEU A 284 3.30 2.77 -9.36
N ARG A 285 4.25 2.83 -8.43
CA ARG A 285 4.57 4.08 -7.69
C ARG A 285 4.94 5.23 -8.63
N ALA A 286 5.70 4.97 -9.69
CA ALA A 286 6.06 5.99 -10.67
C ALA A 286 4.83 6.47 -11.46
N PHE A 287 3.97 5.53 -11.87
CA PHE A 287 2.72 5.82 -12.58
C PHE A 287 1.75 6.62 -11.69
N ALA A 288 1.52 6.18 -10.45
CA ALA A 288 0.68 6.91 -9.50
C ALA A 288 1.14 8.37 -9.31
N GLY A 289 2.44 8.64 -9.36
CA GLY A 289 2.97 10.01 -9.34
C GLY A 289 2.50 10.86 -10.52
N VAL A 290 2.51 10.31 -11.74
CA VAL A 290 2.00 11.01 -12.94
C VAL A 290 0.50 11.24 -12.83
N LEU A 291 -0.26 10.25 -12.32
CA LEU A 291 -1.71 10.38 -12.10
C LEU A 291 -2.01 11.55 -11.15
N VAL A 292 -1.28 11.65 -10.03
CA VAL A 292 -1.44 12.74 -9.06
C VAL A 292 -1.19 14.10 -9.71
N VAL A 293 -0.19 14.24 -10.59
CA VAL A 293 0.08 15.49 -11.32
C VAL A 293 -1.08 15.85 -12.24
N VAL A 294 -1.63 14.88 -12.99
CA VAL A 294 -2.77 15.10 -13.88
C VAL A 294 -4.00 15.53 -13.09
N TYR A 295 -4.32 14.83 -11.98
CA TYR A 295 -5.39 15.22 -11.06
C TYR A 295 -5.19 16.64 -10.53
N TYR A 296 -3.97 16.99 -10.12
CA TYR A 296 -3.66 18.32 -9.58
C TYR A 296 -3.93 19.43 -10.61
N VAL A 297 -3.46 19.27 -11.85
CA VAL A 297 -3.68 20.26 -12.92
C VAL A 297 -5.17 20.43 -13.20
N PHE A 298 -5.91 19.34 -13.36
CA PHE A 298 -7.35 19.41 -13.63
C PHE A 298 -8.15 19.94 -12.44
N ALA A 299 -7.77 19.63 -11.20
CA ALA A 299 -8.43 20.15 -10.01
C ALA A 299 -8.26 21.67 -9.89
N VAL A 300 -7.03 22.18 -10.04
CA VAL A 300 -6.76 23.62 -10.00
C VAL A 300 -7.47 24.35 -11.14
N PHE A 301 -7.45 23.77 -12.35
CA PHE A 301 -8.15 24.35 -13.49
C PHE A 301 -9.69 24.33 -13.30
N GLY A 302 -10.22 23.26 -12.71
CA GLY A 302 -11.65 23.13 -12.39
C GLY A 302 -12.12 24.14 -11.36
N ILE A 303 -11.35 24.35 -10.29
CA ILE A 303 -11.62 25.41 -9.30
C ILE A 303 -11.62 26.78 -9.99
N TRP A 304 -10.58 27.08 -10.77
CA TRP A 304 -10.49 28.39 -11.43
C TRP A 304 -11.66 28.70 -12.38
N LEU A 305 -12.24 27.66 -13.00
CA LEU A 305 -13.37 27.80 -13.93
C LEU A 305 -14.74 27.77 -13.24
N PHE A 306 -14.89 27.01 -12.16
CA PHE A 306 -16.19 26.60 -11.64
C PHE A 306 -16.39 26.83 -10.14
N GLU A 307 -15.46 27.51 -9.46
CA GLU A 307 -15.60 27.90 -8.06
C GLU A 307 -16.88 28.71 -7.83
N GLY A 308 -17.70 28.28 -6.88
CA GLY A 308 -18.94 28.93 -6.49
C GLY A 308 -20.09 28.81 -7.51
N ALA A 309 -19.93 28.01 -8.56
CA ALA A 309 -20.94 27.83 -9.60
C ALA A 309 -22.19 27.08 -9.10
N ILE A 310 -22.01 26.10 -8.22
CA ILE A 310 -23.09 25.27 -7.69
C ILE A 310 -23.14 25.45 -6.18
N LYS A 311 -24.20 26.10 -5.66
CA LYS A 311 -24.39 26.32 -4.23
C LYS A 311 -25.55 25.48 -3.71
N PRO A 312 -25.40 24.78 -2.57
CA PRO A 312 -26.50 24.06 -1.97
C PRO A 312 -27.61 25.04 -1.54
N PRO A 313 -28.89 24.62 -1.59
CA PRO A 313 -29.99 25.42 -1.08
C PRO A 313 -29.74 25.82 0.39
N PRO A 314 -30.14 27.03 0.81
CA PRO A 314 -29.90 27.54 2.17
C PRO A 314 -30.55 26.69 3.27
N GLU A 315 -31.49 25.80 2.95
CA GLU A 315 -32.12 24.87 3.89
C GLU A 315 -31.23 23.67 4.26
N MET A 316 -30.11 23.45 3.56
CA MET A 316 -29.24 22.28 3.76
C MET A 316 -27.94 22.59 4.52
N SER A 317 -27.63 23.86 4.78
CA SER A 317 -26.34 24.28 5.35
C SER A 317 -26.26 24.32 6.88
N VAL A 318 -27.34 24.05 7.64
CA VAL A 318 -27.27 24.00 9.11
C VAL A 318 -28.34 23.06 9.71
N PRO A 319 -28.00 22.04 10.52
CA PRO A 319 -28.94 21.47 11.48
C PRO A 319 -28.95 22.36 12.73
N SER A 320 -29.42 23.59 12.62
CA SER A 320 -29.70 24.42 13.80
C SER A 320 -31.13 24.14 14.21
N ASN A 321 -31.26 23.34 15.26
CA ASN A 321 -32.43 23.20 16.12
C ASN A 321 -33.48 24.29 15.91
N THR A 322 -34.56 23.97 15.18
CA THR A 322 -35.91 24.48 15.43
C THR A 322 -36.85 23.83 14.44
N SER A 323 -37.80 23.06 14.97
CA SER A 323 -39.05 22.61 14.35
C SER A 323 -38.98 22.27 12.87
N MET A 324 -39.10 20.96 12.57
CA MET A 324 -39.55 20.40 11.30
C MET A 324 -40.84 21.11 10.85
N LYS A 325 -40.70 22.30 10.27
CA LYS A 325 -41.76 22.97 9.54
C LYS A 325 -41.75 22.28 8.20
N ASN A 326 -42.81 21.52 7.92
CA ASN A 326 -43.13 21.04 6.57
C ASN A 326 -43.24 22.24 5.64
N ILE A 327 -42.11 22.78 5.20
CA ILE A 327 -42.02 23.51 3.95
C ILE A 327 -41.82 22.40 2.94
N THR A 328 -42.93 21.82 2.48
CA THR A 328 -42.98 21.19 1.17
C THR A 328 -42.63 22.29 0.18
N SER A 329 -41.33 22.48 -0.04
CA SER A 329 -40.84 23.32 -1.11
C SER A 329 -41.32 22.64 -2.39
N ASN A 330 -42.20 23.35 -3.11
CA ASN A 330 -42.87 22.85 -4.30
C ASN A 330 -41.90 22.84 -5.50
N TYR A 331 -40.65 22.41 -5.28
CA TYR A 331 -39.68 22.17 -6.33
C TYR A 331 -39.92 20.76 -6.84
N SER A 332 -40.78 20.64 -7.86
CA SER A 332 -40.81 19.45 -8.70
C SER A 332 -39.52 19.42 -9.51
N MET A 333 -38.47 18.84 -8.92
CA MET A 333 -37.25 18.52 -9.65
C MET A 333 -37.55 17.33 -10.57
N GLU A 334 -37.07 17.41 -11.80
CA GLU A 334 -37.16 16.28 -12.72
C GLU A 334 -36.35 15.11 -12.14
N CYS A 335 -36.94 13.90 -12.18
CA CYS A 335 -36.26 12.72 -11.66
C CYS A 335 -34.98 12.45 -12.48
N GLY A 336 -33.86 12.22 -11.79
CA GLY A 336 -32.56 11.95 -12.39
C GLY A 336 -31.62 13.15 -12.50
N THR A 337 -32.01 14.34 -12.03
CA THR A 337 -31.13 15.52 -12.06
C THR A 337 -30.17 15.57 -10.86
N TYR A 338 -29.09 16.34 -11.01
CA TYR A 338 -28.06 16.57 -9.99
C TYR A 338 -28.65 17.01 -8.64
N GLU A 339 -29.67 17.87 -8.67
CA GLU A 339 -30.32 18.42 -7.47
C GLU A 339 -31.13 17.36 -6.72
N GLN A 340 -31.87 16.52 -7.45
CA GLN A 340 -32.72 15.47 -6.88
C GLN A 340 -31.89 14.33 -6.28
N LEU A 341 -30.73 14.03 -6.87
CA LEU A 341 -29.79 13.01 -6.37
C LEU A 341 -28.94 13.50 -5.18
N GLY A 342 -29.02 14.78 -4.82
CA GLY A 342 -28.30 15.33 -3.68
C GLY A 342 -26.79 15.41 -3.89
N TYR A 343 -26.33 15.60 -5.13
CA TYR A 343 -24.89 15.65 -5.48
C TYR A 343 -24.19 16.95 -5.08
N TRP A 344 -24.81 17.82 -4.30
CA TRP A 344 -24.28 19.11 -3.82
C TRP A 344 -22.84 19.08 -3.25
N PRO A 345 -22.40 18.03 -2.52
CA PRO A 345 -21.02 17.96 -2.03
C PRO A 345 -19.96 17.81 -3.14
N ASN A 346 -20.39 17.35 -4.32
CA ASN A 346 -19.52 17.15 -5.47
C ASN A 346 -19.45 18.44 -6.29
N ASN A 347 -18.53 19.33 -5.88
CA ASN A 347 -18.33 20.64 -6.48
C ASN A 347 -16.84 20.97 -6.68
N PHE A 348 -16.55 22.18 -7.18
CA PHE A 348 -15.19 22.72 -7.40
C PHE A 348 -14.87 23.87 -6.43
N ASP A 349 -15.53 23.95 -5.28
CA ASP A 349 -15.32 25.06 -4.33
C ASP A 349 -14.01 24.88 -3.53
N ASP A 350 -13.69 23.62 -3.18
CA ASP A 350 -12.48 23.27 -2.45
C ASP A 350 -11.66 22.22 -3.21
N PHE A 351 -10.35 22.20 -2.98
CA PHE A 351 -9.46 21.23 -3.60
C PHE A 351 -9.81 19.77 -3.29
N ALA A 352 -10.30 19.49 -2.08
CA ALA A 352 -10.75 18.15 -1.71
C ALA A 352 -12.04 17.73 -2.45
N ALA A 353 -13.01 18.64 -2.56
CA ALA A 353 -14.25 18.40 -3.31
C ALA A 353 -13.96 18.21 -4.81
N ALA A 354 -13.06 19.02 -5.36
CA ALA A 354 -12.62 18.90 -6.75
C ALA A 354 -12.01 17.53 -7.06
N ILE A 355 -11.17 16.97 -6.16
CA ILE A 355 -10.61 15.63 -6.34
C ILE A 355 -11.71 14.56 -6.34
N ILE A 356 -12.68 14.65 -5.42
CA ILE A 356 -13.80 13.70 -5.33
C ILE A 356 -14.65 13.76 -6.60
N LEU A 357 -15.00 14.96 -7.05
CA LEU A 357 -15.76 15.16 -8.28
C LEU A 357 -15.01 14.62 -9.51
N LEU A 358 -13.71 14.88 -9.64
CA LEU A 358 -12.88 14.33 -10.72
C LEU A 358 -12.82 12.80 -10.68
N TYR A 359 -12.76 12.21 -9.49
CA TYR A 359 -12.82 10.76 -9.29
C TYR A 359 -14.16 10.17 -9.72
N ASP A 360 -15.28 10.79 -9.32
CA ASP A 360 -16.62 10.36 -9.69
C ASP A 360 -16.82 10.40 -11.22
N VAL A 361 -16.32 11.44 -11.88
CA VAL A 361 -16.36 11.54 -13.35
C VAL A 361 -15.41 10.53 -14.02
N MET A 362 -14.24 10.23 -13.43
CA MET A 362 -13.30 9.22 -13.96
C MET A 362 -13.92 7.82 -14.02
N ILE A 363 -14.79 7.47 -13.06
CA ILE A 363 -15.52 6.19 -13.05
C ILE A 363 -16.54 6.10 -14.20
N VAL A 364 -16.96 7.23 -14.78
CA VAL A 364 -17.94 7.33 -15.88
C VAL A 364 -19.38 6.95 -15.47
N ASN A 365 -19.63 6.62 -14.21
CA ASN A 365 -21.00 6.34 -13.76
C ASN A 365 -21.76 7.64 -13.47
N ASN A 366 -22.98 7.78 -14.00
CA ASN A 366 -23.84 8.97 -13.86
C ASN A 366 -23.18 10.32 -14.22
N TRP A 367 -22.07 10.30 -14.97
CA TRP A 367 -21.28 11.49 -15.27
C TRP A 367 -22.05 12.56 -16.06
N GLN A 368 -23.06 12.13 -16.83
CA GLN A 368 -23.99 12.98 -17.55
C GLN A 368 -24.72 13.98 -16.63
N ALA A 369 -25.04 13.59 -15.39
CA ALA A 369 -25.71 14.47 -14.43
C ALA A 369 -24.81 15.65 -14.03
N PHE A 370 -23.49 15.43 -13.89
CA PHE A 370 -22.52 16.50 -13.65
C PHE A 370 -22.37 17.38 -14.88
N LEU A 371 -22.26 16.77 -16.07
CA LEU A 371 -22.07 17.50 -17.33
C LEU A 371 -23.26 18.42 -17.64
N GLU A 372 -24.49 17.93 -17.43
CA GLU A 372 -25.71 18.73 -17.60
C GLU A 372 -25.85 19.83 -16.53
N ALA A 373 -25.54 19.53 -15.27
CA ALA A 373 -25.58 20.51 -14.20
C ALA A 373 -24.60 21.66 -14.46
N TYR A 374 -23.32 21.36 -14.72
CA TYR A 374 -22.32 22.39 -15.00
C TYR A 374 -22.61 23.16 -16.29
N SER A 375 -23.19 22.52 -17.31
CA SER A 375 -23.66 23.20 -18.52
C SER A 375 -24.74 24.24 -18.21
N ARG A 376 -25.68 23.88 -17.32
CA ARG A 376 -26.80 24.75 -16.91
C ARG A 376 -26.35 25.89 -15.99
N TYR A 377 -25.46 25.63 -15.03
CA TYR A 377 -25.03 26.61 -14.03
C TYR A 377 -23.90 27.52 -14.50
N THR A 378 -23.12 27.12 -15.53
CA THR A 378 -22.00 27.93 -16.03
C THR A 378 -22.17 28.30 -17.50
N THR A 379 -21.73 27.45 -18.41
CA THR A 379 -21.89 27.60 -19.86
C THR A 379 -21.86 26.23 -20.53
N GLU A 380 -22.40 26.14 -21.75
CA GLU A 380 -22.30 24.95 -22.60
C GLU A 380 -20.84 24.53 -22.88
N TRP A 381 -19.87 25.46 -22.79
CA TRP A 381 -18.44 25.18 -22.96
C TRP A 381 -17.83 24.37 -21.82
N SER A 382 -18.48 24.32 -20.65
CA SER A 382 -18.05 23.45 -19.54
C SER A 382 -18.00 21.97 -19.94
N LYS A 383 -18.85 21.55 -20.90
CA LYS A 383 -18.84 20.20 -21.48
C LYS A 383 -17.47 19.82 -22.06
N LEU A 384 -16.74 20.79 -22.62
CA LEU A 384 -15.41 20.55 -23.18
C LEU A 384 -14.41 20.18 -22.08
N TYR A 385 -14.46 20.83 -20.92
CA TYR A 385 -13.61 20.50 -19.78
C TYR A 385 -13.83 19.04 -19.33
N PHE A 386 -15.09 18.64 -19.13
CA PHE A 386 -15.42 17.28 -18.72
C PHE A 386 -15.07 16.23 -19.79
N LEU A 387 -15.22 16.57 -21.08
CA LEU A 387 -14.81 15.71 -22.17
C LEU A 387 -13.28 15.51 -22.21
N CYS A 388 -12.52 16.60 -22.03
CA CYS A 388 -11.05 16.54 -21.93
C CYS A 388 -10.60 15.71 -20.73
N TRP A 389 -11.25 15.87 -19.58
CA TRP A 389 -10.97 15.05 -18.40
C TRP A 389 -11.29 13.59 -18.64
N TRP A 390 -12.46 13.27 -19.21
CA TRP A 390 -12.86 11.90 -19.51
C TRP A 390 -11.87 11.19 -20.46
N LEU A 391 -11.44 11.88 -21.52
CA LEU A 391 -10.46 11.34 -22.46
C LEU A 391 -9.11 11.08 -21.76
N THR A 392 -8.65 12.02 -20.94
CA THR A 392 -7.37 11.91 -20.23
C THR A 392 -7.40 10.85 -19.12
N SER A 393 -8.48 10.76 -18.36
CA SER A 393 -8.58 9.92 -17.17
C SER A 393 -9.13 8.52 -17.49
N SER A 394 -10.33 8.43 -18.04
CA SER A 394 -10.99 7.15 -18.32
C SER A 394 -10.36 6.46 -19.52
N VAL A 395 -10.24 7.16 -20.66
CA VAL A 395 -9.79 6.52 -21.91
C VAL A 395 -8.28 6.26 -21.91
N MET A 396 -7.46 7.26 -21.54
CA MET A 396 -6.00 7.06 -21.54
C MET A 396 -5.53 6.34 -20.29
N TRP A 397 -5.89 6.84 -19.10
CA TRP A 397 -5.29 6.40 -17.85
C TRP A 397 -5.77 5.01 -17.39
N VAL A 398 -7.07 4.72 -17.40
CA VAL A 398 -7.58 3.40 -17.00
C VAL A 398 -7.07 2.31 -17.94
N ASN A 399 -7.04 2.56 -19.25
CA ASN A 399 -6.53 1.60 -20.22
C ASN A 399 -5.01 1.36 -20.07
N LEU A 400 -4.24 2.41 -19.83
CA LEU A 400 -2.81 2.28 -19.52
C LEU A 400 -2.59 1.49 -18.22
N PHE A 401 -3.40 1.74 -17.19
CA PHE A 401 -3.34 1.01 -15.93
C PHE A 401 -3.67 -0.49 -16.09
N VAL A 402 -4.72 -0.81 -16.84
CA VAL A 402 -5.10 -2.20 -17.15
C VAL A 402 -4.00 -2.89 -17.94
N ALA A 403 -3.41 -2.23 -18.94
CA ALA A 403 -2.28 -2.76 -19.70
C ALA A 403 -1.09 -3.12 -18.80
N LEU A 404 -0.71 -2.23 -17.88
CA LEU A 404 0.38 -2.47 -16.93
C LEU A 404 0.09 -3.63 -15.97
N ILE A 405 -1.15 -3.75 -15.48
CA ILE A 405 -1.53 -4.88 -14.62
C ILE A 405 -1.44 -6.20 -15.38
N LEU A 406 -1.92 -6.23 -16.63
CA LEU A 406 -1.84 -7.42 -17.47
C LEU A 406 -0.39 -7.79 -17.75
N GLU A 407 0.47 -6.82 -18.03
CA GLU A 407 1.91 -7.03 -18.23
C GLU A 407 2.56 -7.69 -17.00
N VAL A 408 2.40 -7.08 -15.83
CA VAL A 408 2.95 -7.62 -14.56
C VAL A 408 2.36 -8.99 -14.19
N SER A 409 1.12 -9.25 -14.59
CA SER A 409 0.46 -10.54 -14.33
C SER A 409 0.88 -11.62 -15.33
N SER A 410 1.25 -11.24 -16.55
CA SER A 410 1.64 -12.14 -17.65
C SER A 410 3.11 -12.58 -17.58
N GLU A 411 3.95 -11.88 -16.82
CA GLU A 411 5.36 -12.20 -16.67
C GLU A 411 5.53 -13.61 -16.05
N PRO A 412 6.10 -14.58 -16.79
CA PRO A 412 6.17 -15.97 -16.34
C PRO A 412 7.14 -16.07 -15.17
N ARG A 413 6.56 -16.14 -13.97
CA ARG A 413 7.32 -16.47 -12.76
C ARG A 413 7.58 -17.96 -12.76
N GLY A 414 8.80 -18.32 -13.16
CA GLY A 414 9.30 -19.69 -13.08
C GLY A 414 9.07 -20.23 -11.67
N PHE A 415 8.15 -21.19 -11.58
CA PHE A 415 7.94 -22.04 -10.42
C PHE A 415 8.63 -23.37 -10.64
#